data_AF-Q74BF5-F1
#
_entry.id   AF-Q74BF5-F1
#
_cell.length_a   1.000
_cell.length_b   1.000
_cell.length_c   1.000
_cell.angle_alpha   90.00
_cell.angle_beta   90.00
_cell.angle_gamma   90.00
#
_symmetry.space_group_name_H-M   'P 1'
#
loop_
_entity.id
_entity.type
_entity.pdbx_description
1 polymer ?
#
loop_
_entity_poly.entity_id
_entity_poly.type
_entity_poly.pdbx_seq_one_letter_code
_entity_poly.pdbx_strand_id
1 'polypeptide(L)'
;MKYRPVDLSGVTTYPLAERKNKVSIRRDFAGSVTSGMSVADLLRSLPNQLGAEALTGVIGAVVSAREKGKPVILAMGAHVIKCGLQPVLKALVEADVVTAVALNGAGSIHDYELSLIGETSEDVGAVLHCGTFGMAEETGSHINRALREGVARGLGYGESVGRFIVENNNPHRASSLLATCVEHDIPVTVHVAVGTDIIHQHPEADGAVIGEATFRDFRLLTSVVADLGDGGVYLNVGSAVLLPEVFLKALSIAQNLGHHVDHFSTANFDMQQHYRPLQNVVKRPTSGKGRGYTITGHHEIMIPLLAAGILDRIRG
;
A
#
# COMPACT_ATOMS: atom_id res chain seq x y z
N MET A 1 -12.62 2.62 54.12
CA MET A 1 -13.64 1.60 53.78
C MET A 1 -12.94 0.36 53.25
N LYS A 2 -13.30 -0.84 53.73
CA LYS A 2 -12.82 -2.11 53.16
C LYS A 2 -13.88 -2.63 52.20
N TYR A 3 -13.55 -2.73 50.92
CA TYR A 3 -14.40 -3.36 49.93
C TYR A 3 -14.50 -4.87 50.21
N ARG A 4 -15.68 -5.45 49.99
CA ARG A 4 -15.94 -6.90 50.03
C ARG A 4 -16.46 -7.37 48.68
N PRO A 5 -16.20 -8.64 48.29
CA PRO A 5 -16.81 -9.23 47.10
C PRO A 5 -18.33 -9.13 47.14
N VAL A 6 -18.95 -8.87 45.99
CA VAL A 6 -20.40 -8.76 45.87
C VAL A 6 -21.05 -10.15 45.93
N ASP A 7 -22.22 -10.24 46.55
CA ASP A 7 -23.04 -11.46 46.53
C ASP A 7 -23.77 -11.56 45.18
N LEU A 8 -23.59 -12.68 44.48
CA LEU A 8 -24.17 -12.96 43.16
C LEU A 8 -25.49 -13.74 43.25
N SER A 9 -25.97 -14.10 44.46
CA SER A 9 -27.18 -14.90 44.66
C SER A 9 -28.46 -14.28 44.06
N GLY A 10 -28.50 -12.96 43.94
CA GLY A 10 -29.61 -12.20 43.35
C GLY A 10 -29.53 -11.98 41.84
N VAL A 11 -28.55 -12.55 41.13
CA VAL A 11 -28.41 -12.38 39.68
C VAL A 11 -29.51 -13.14 38.94
N THR A 12 -30.26 -12.44 38.10
CA THR A 12 -31.27 -13.02 37.20
C THR A 12 -30.67 -13.43 35.85
N THR A 13 -31.12 -14.55 35.31
CA THR A 13 -30.72 -15.06 33.98
C THR A 13 -31.90 -15.05 33.01
N TYR A 14 -31.63 -15.26 31.72
CA TYR A 14 -32.66 -15.36 30.67
C TYR A 14 -32.31 -16.46 29.66
N PRO A 15 -33.29 -17.06 28.96
CA PRO A 15 -33.05 -18.10 27.97
C PRO A 15 -32.25 -17.59 26.76
N LEU A 16 -31.25 -18.37 26.32
CA LEU A 16 -30.41 -18.02 25.16
C LEU A 16 -31.23 -17.80 23.87
N ALA A 17 -32.34 -18.53 23.71
CA ALA A 17 -33.21 -18.44 22.54
C ALA A 17 -33.88 -17.06 22.37
N GLU A 18 -34.04 -16.30 23.45
CA GLU A 18 -34.61 -14.95 23.43
C GLU A 18 -33.58 -13.87 23.05
N ARG A 19 -32.29 -14.23 23.03
CA ARG A 19 -31.20 -13.31 22.71
C ARG A 19 -31.12 -13.07 21.19
N LYS A 20 -31.02 -11.80 20.78
CA LYS A 20 -30.61 -11.46 19.42
C LYS A 20 -29.12 -11.75 19.22
N ASN A 21 -28.81 -12.93 18.68
CA ASN A 21 -27.44 -13.38 18.42
C ASN A 21 -26.88 -12.74 17.13
N LYS A 22 -25.59 -12.39 17.15
CA LYS A 22 -24.89 -11.79 15.99
C LYS A 22 -24.45 -12.82 14.94
N VAL A 23 -24.16 -14.04 15.38
CA VAL A 23 -23.60 -15.12 14.56
C VAL A 23 -24.61 -16.26 14.45
N SER A 24 -24.75 -16.82 13.26
CA SER A 24 -25.64 -17.93 12.95
C SER A 24 -24.97 -18.93 12.03
N ILE A 25 -25.28 -20.22 12.26
CA ILE A 25 -24.73 -21.32 11.45
C ILE A 25 -25.06 -21.13 9.96
N ARG A 26 -26.31 -20.72 9.64
CA ARG A 26 -26.77 -20.64 8.24
C ARG A 26 -26.13 -19.51 7.43
N ARG A 27 -25.67 -18.43 8.06
CA ARG A 27 -25.12 -17.26 7.35
C ARG A 27 -23.62 -17.11 7.48
N ASP A 28 -23.06 -17.47 8.63
CA ASP A 28 -21.75 -16.95 9.05
C ASP A 28 -20.70 -18.06 9.21
N PHE A 29 -21.06 -19.32 8.93
CA PHE A 29 -20.11 -20.44 8.91
C PHE A 29 -19.34 -20.48 7.59
N ALA A 30 -18.08 -20.88 7.69
CA ALA A 30 -17.25 -21.19 6.54
C ALA A 30 -17.78 -22.44 5.81
N GLY A 31 -17.53 -22.51 4.51
CA GLY A 31 -17.66 -23.75 3.76
C GLY A 31 -16.51 -24.72 4.07
N SER A 32 -16.70 -25.99 3.71
CA SER A 32 -15.64 -27.00 3.82
C SER A 32 -14.49 -26.69 2.87
N VAL A 33 -13.25 -26.79 3.34
CA VAL A 33 -12.05 -26.72 2.49
C VAL A 33 -11.71 -28.11 1.97
N THR A 34 -11.56 -28.25 0.64
CA THR A 34 -11.25 -29.53 -0.01
C THR A 34 -10.04 -29.42 -0.93
N SER A 35 -9.41 -30.55 -1.25
CA SER A 35 -8.32 -30.58 -2.24
C SER A 35 -8.83 -30.13 -3.61
N GLY A 36 -7.96 -29.46 -4.38
CA GLY A 36 -8.24 -29.02 -5.75
C GLY A 36 -9.07 -27.73 -5.89
N MET A 37 -9.41 -27.06 -4.78
CA MET A 37 -10.10 -25.76 -4.83
C MET A 37 -9.28 -24.71 -5.58
N SER A 38 -9.96 -23.92 -6.41
CA SER A 38 -9.40 -22.67 -6.89
C SER A 38 -9.30 -21.64 -5.75
N VAL A 39 -8.50 -20.60 -5.93
CA VAL A 39 -8.46 -19.48 -4.96
C VAL A 39 -9.83 -18.80 -4.86
N ALA A 40 -10.57 -18.72 -5.96
CA ALA A 40 -11.93 -18.19 -5.99
C ALA A 40 -12.89 -19.01 -5.11
N ASP A 41 -12.82 -20.34 -5.19
CA ASP A 41 -13.61 -21.25 -4.35
C ASP A 41 -13.24 -21.09 -2.88
N LEU A 42 -11.94 -21.00 -2.58
CA LEU A 42 -11.46 -20.76 -1.22
C LEU A 42 -12.03 -19.43 -0.69
N LEU A 43 -11.88 -18.32 -1.42
CA LEU A 43 -12.39 -17.01 -1.01
C LEU A 43 -13.91 -17.00 -0.82
N ARG A 44 -14.67 -17.71 -1.67
CA ARG A 44 -16.13 -17.86 -1.52
C ARG A 44 -16.55 -18.70 -0.31
N SER A 45 -15.71 -19.63 0.11
CA SER A 45 -15.95 -20.48 1.29
C SER A 45 -15.58 -19.80 2.61
N LEU A 46 -14.87 -18.68 2.59
CA LEU A 46 -14.54 -17.94 3.81
C LEU A 46 -15.81 -17.42 4.52
N PRO A 47 -15.84 -17.43 5.87
CA PRO A 47 -16.98 -16.90 6.60
C PRO A 47 -17.07 -15.39 6.44
N ASN A 48 -18.28 -14.84 6.38
CA ASN A 48 -18.49 -13.40 6.32
C ASN A 48 -18.32 -12.74 7.70
N GLN A 49 -17.11 -12.83 8.26
CA GLN A 49 -16.77 -12.32 9.59
C GLN A 49 -15.37 -11.72 9.62
N LEU A 50 -15.22 -10.61 10.36
CA LEU A 50 -13.94 -10.01 10.74
C LEU A 50 -13.00 -9.82 9.53
N GLY A 51 -11.80 -10.40 9.57
CA GLY A 51 -10.78 -10.24 8.52
C GLY A 51 -11.19 -10.83 7.16
N ALA A 52 -12.01 -11.89 7.15
CA ALA A 52 -12.49 -12.48 5.91
C ALA A 52 -13.53 -11.58 5.22
N GLU A 53 -14.46 -10.99 5.98
CA GLU A 53 -15.36 -9.94 5.49
C GLU A 53 -14.57 -8.74 4.99
N ALA A 54 -13.53 -8.33 5.72
CA ALA A 54 -12.71 -7.20 5.32
C ALA A 54 -11.96 -7.48 4.00
N LEU A 55 -11.31 -8.64 3.86
CA LEU A 55 -10.55 -9.00 2.66
C LEU A 55 -11.48 -9.08 1.44
N THR A 56 -12.60 -9.81 1.56
CA THR A 56 -13.59 -9.92 0.47
C THR A 56 -14.24 -8.58 0.14
N GLY A 57 -14.43 -7.72 1.13
CA GLY A 57 -14.88 -6.34 0.97
C GLY A 57 -13.90 -5.47 0.19
N VAL A 58 -12.61 -5.53 0.49
CA VAL A 58 -11.57 -4.79 -0.27
C VAL A 58 -11.50 -5.30 -1.71
N ILE A 59 -11.53 -6.62 -1.93
CA ILE A 59 -11.60 -7.21 -3.27
C ILE A 59 -12.78 -6.61 -4.04
N GLY A 60 -13.99 -6.63 -3.45
CA GLY A 60 -15.18 -6.06 -4.08
C GLY A 60 -15.07 -4.56 -4.35
N ALA A 61 -14.47 -3.78 -3.44
CA ALA A 61 -14.26 -2.35 -3.62
C ALA A 61 -13.32 -2.05 -4.79
N VAL A 62 -12.21 -2.79 -4.92
CA VAL A 62 -11.27 -2.63 -6.04
C VAL A 62 -11.92 -2.99 -7.36
N VAL A 63 -12.61 -4.14 -7.44
CA VAL A 63 -13.33 -4.56 -8.66
C VAL A 63 -14.34 -3.48 -9.07
N SER A 64 -15.18 -3.02 -8.14
CA SER A 64 -16.18 -1.98 -8.43
C SER A 64 -15.58 -0.64 -8.84
N ALA A 65 -14.41 -0.28 -8.31
CA ALA A 65 -13.69 0.92 -8.72
C ALA A 65 -13.28 0.82 -10.19
N ARG A 66 -12.72 -0.32 -10.60
CA ARG A 66 -12.29 -0.55 -11.99
C ARG A 66 -13.46 -0.61 -12.96
N GLU A 67 -14.56 -1.27 -12.60
CA GLU A 67 -15.81 -1.28 -13.39
C GLU A 67 -16.35 0.15 -13.63
N LYS A 68 -16.12 1.07 -12.70
CA LYS A 68 -16.52 2.48 -12.81
C LYS A 68 -15.46 3.39 -13.46
N GLY A 69 -14.33 2.84 -13.89
CA GLY A 69 -13.20 3.61 -14.40
C GLY A 69 -12.56 4.52 -13.34
N LYS A 70 -12.68 4.18 -12.05
CA LYS A 70 -12.15 4.97 -10.94
C LYS A 70 -10.73 4.54 -10.56
N PRO A 71 -9.91 5.47 -10.03
CA PRO A 71 -8.54 5.17 -9.70
C PRO A 71 -8.42 4.21 -8.51
N VAL A 72 -7.42 3.34 -8.59
CA VAL A 72 -6.98 2.47 -7.50
C VAL A 72 -5.52 2.79 -7.21
N ILE A 73 -5.29 3.48 -6.10
CA ILE A 73 -3.97 3.94 -5.66
C ILE A 73 -3.38 2.88 -4.73
N LEU A 74 -2.22 2.34 -5.10
CA LEU A 74 -1.40 1.48 -4.24
C LEU A 74 -0.30 2.30 -3.59
N ALA A 75 -0.49 2.66 -2.33
CA ALA A 75 0.54 3.28 -1.49
C ALA A 75 1.23 2.21 -0.64
N MET A 76 2.54 2.04 -0.75
CA MET A 76 3.25 0.97 -0.04
C MET A 76 4.64 1.32 0.49
N GLY A 77 5.02 0.64 1.58
CA GLY A 77 6.37 0.67 2.14
C GLY A 77 7.30 -0.37 1.52
N ALA A 78 8.60 -0.14 1.69
CA ALA A 78 9.71 -1.01 1.28
C ALA A 78 9.54 -2.52 1.53
N HIS A 79 8.90 -2.92 2.63
CA HIS A 79 8.83 -4.33 3.02
C HIS A 79 8.11 -5.20 1.97
N VAL A 80 7.17 -4.62 1.22
CA VAL A 80 6.46 -5.32 0.13
C VAL A 80 7.43 -5.75 -0.97
N ILE A 81 8.35 -4.86 -1.36
CA ILE A 81 9.42 -5.14 -2.33
C ILE A 81 10.41 -6.16 -1.76
N LYS A 82 10.79 -6.02 -0.48
CA LYS A 82 11.71 -6.97 0.19
C LYS A 82 11.15 -8.40 0.24
N CYS A 83 9.83 -8.54 0.35
CA CYS A 83 9.15 -9.83 0.31
C CYS A 83 9.07 -10.44 -1.11
N GLY A 84 9.61 -9.78 -2.13
CA GLY A 84 9.60 -10.28 -3.51
C GLY A 84 8.22 -10.22 -4.18
N LEU A 85 7.34 -9.31 -3.75
CA LEU A 85 5.96 -9.22 -4.26
C LEU A 85 5.84 -8.49 -5.60
N GLN A 86 6.91 -7.99 -6.19
CA GLN A 86 6.89 -7.27 -7.47
C GLN A 86 6.16 -8.03 -8.59
N PRO A 87 6.31 -9.36 -8.77
CA PRO A 87 5.54 -10.08 -9.79
C PRO A 87 4.03 -9.99 -9.58
N VAL A 88 3.57 -9.97 -8.32
CA VAL A 88 2.15 -9.82 -7.97
C VAL A 88 1.67 -8.40 -8.27
N LEU A 89 2.46 -7.40 -7.91
CA LEU A 89 2.15 -5.99 -8.16
C LEU A 89 2.13 -5.68 -9.66
N LYS A 90 3.09 -6.22 -10.40
CA LYS A 90 3.15 -6.16 -11.86
C LYS A 90 1.91 -6.75 -12.50
N ALA A 91 1.47 -7.93 -12.06
CA ALA A 91 0.24 -8.54 -12.58
C ALA A 91 -1.00 -7.65 -12.36
N LEU A 92 -1.05 -6.88 -11.27
CA LEU A 92 -2.12 -5.90 -11.03
C LEU A 92 -2.02 -4.66 -11.90
N VAL A 93 -0.80 -4.18 -12.19
CA VAL A 93 -0.56 -3.07 -13.13
C VAL A 93 -0.91 -3.49 -14.56
N GLU A 94 -0.40 -4.62 -15.02
CA GLU A 94 -0.63 -5.15 -16.37
C GLU A 94 -2.10 -5.47 -16.64
N ALA A 95 -2.86 -5.82 -15.60
CA ALA A 95 -4.30 -6.05 -15.69
C ALA A 95 -5.14 -4.77 -15.53
N ASP A 96 -4.52 -3.58 -15.54
CA ASP A 96 -5.16 -2.27 -15.36
C ASP A 96 -6.01 -2.22 -14.07
N VAL A 97 -5.52 -2.87 -13.00
CA VAL A 97 -6.17 -2.88 -11.68
C VAL A 97 -5.61 -1.78 -10.80
N VAL A 98 -4.28 -1.65 -10.75
CA VAL A 98 -3.61 -0.55 -10.04
C VAL A 98 -3.30 0.54 -11.03
N THR A 99 -3.80 1.75 -10.78
CA THR A 99 -3.67 2.89 -11.71
C THR A 99 -2.83 4.03 -11.18
N ALA A 100 -2.30 3.91 -9.96
CA ALA A 100 -1.24 4.76 -9.47
C ALA A 100 -0.50 4.06 -8.33
N VAL A 101 0.80 4.33 -8.22
CA VAL A 101 1.67 3.78 -7.17
C VAL A 101 2.31 4.92 -6.38
N ALA A 102 2.34 4.79 -5.06
CA ALA A 102 3.05 5.69 -4.15
C ALA A 102 3.96 4.89 -3.22
N LEU A 103 5.23 5.26 -3.13
CA LEU A 103 6.24 4.58 -2.34
C LEU A 103 6.83 5.50 -1.28
N ASN A 104 7.40 4.91 -0.22
CA ASN A 104 8.41 5.61 0.57
C ASN A 104 9.79 5.51 -0.12
N GLY A 105 10.75 6.36 0.30
CA GLY A 105 12.10 6.38 -0.27
C GLY A 105 12.78 5.02 -0.29
N ALA A 106 12.80 4.30 0.85
CA ALA A 106 13.32 2.94 0.92
C ALA A 106 12.72 1.96 -0.12
N GLY A 107 11.44 2.08 -0.47
CA GLY A 107 10.83 1.25 -1.51
C GLY A 107 11.47 1.45 -2.88
N SER A 108 11.81 2.70 -3.23
CA SER A 108 12.51 3.00 -4.48
C SER A 108 13.94 2.43 -4.52
N ILE A 109 14.61 2.40 -3.36
CA ILE A 109 15.97 1.89 -3.23
C ILE A 109 16.00 0.38 -3.45
N HIS A 110 15.15 -0.37 -2.74
CA HIS A 110 15.08 -1.82 -2.91
C HIS A 110 14.68 -2.22 -4.34
N ASP A 111 13.75 -1.48 -4.96
CA ASP A 111 13.34 -1.74 -6.34
C ASP A 111 14.48 -1.49 -7.33
N TYR A 112 15.23 -0.40 -7.12
CA TYR A 112 16.41 -0.08 -7.93
C TYR A 112 17.53 -1.12 -7.78
N GLU A 113 17.90 -1.50 -6.55
CA GLU A 113 18.95 -2.51 -6.30
C GLU A 113 18.61 -3.86 -6.94
N LEU A 114 17.36 -4.31 -6.77
CA LEU A 114 16.87 -5.53 -7.41
C LEU A 114 16.90 -5.42 -8.93
N SER A 115 16.58 -4.25 -9.51
CA SER A 115 16.68 -4.04 -10.95
C SER A 115 18.12 -4.14 -11.46
N LEU A 116 19.11 -3.70 -10.67
CA LEU A 116 20.50 -3.61 -11.06
C LEU A 116 21.22 -4.96 -10.92
N ILE A 117 21.12 -5.60 -9.76
CA ILE A 117 21.90 -6.81 -9.44
C ILE A 117 21.04 -8.01 -9.04
N GLY A 118 19.71 -7.87 -8.97
CA GLY A 118 18.81 -8.96 -8.58
C GLY A 118 18.74 -9.24 -7.08
N GLU A 119 19.45 -8.45 -6.27
CA GLU A 119 19.59 -8.61 -4.82
C GLU A 119 19.39 -7.26 -4.10
N THR A 120 18.97 -7.31 -2.83
CA THR A 120 18.80 -6.12 -1.98
C THR A 120 18.73 -6.53 -0.50
N SER A 121 18.71 -5.55 0.41
CA SER A 121 18.65 -5.72 1.87
C SER A 121 19.95 -6.23 2.51
N GLU A 122 20.82 -5.28 2.86
CA GLU A 122 22.00 -5.54 3.67
C GLU A 122 21.67 -5.98 5.11
N ASP A 123 22.59 -6.71 5.73
CA ASP A 123 22.53 -7.05 7.16
C ASP A 123 22.96 -5.84 8.01
N VAL A 124 21.97 -5.04 8.41
CA VAL A 124 22.14 -3.84 9.23
C VAL A 124 22.97 -4.12 10.48
N GLY A 125 22.73 -5.25 11.16
CA GLY A 125 23.40 -5.56 12.42
C GLY A 125 24.91 -5.74 12.26
N ALA A 126 25.33 -6.30 11.13
CA ALA A 126 26.73 -6.55 10.83
C ALA A 126 27.51 -5.27 10.46
N VAL A 127 26.86 -4.31 9.80
CA VAL A 127 27.55 -3.15 9.18
C VAL A 127 27.35 -1.81 9.90
N LEU A 128 26.35 -1.70 10.78
CA LEU A 128 26.01 -0.43 11.44
C LEU A 128 27.16 0.12 12.28
N HIS A 129 27.83 -0.74 13.05
CA HIS A 129 28.95 -0.31 13.91
C HIS A 129 30.22 0.04 13.12
N CYS A 130 30.33 -0.43 11.88
CA CYS A 130 31.45 -0.16 11.00
C CYS A 130 31.27 1.11 10.16
N GLY A 131 30.10 1.77 10.24
CA GLY A 131 29.80 2.99 9.48
C GLY A 131 29.58 2.78 7.99
N THR A 132 29.41 1.52 7.55
CA THR A 132 29.24 1.17 6.12
C THR A 132 27.79 0.87 5.75
N PHE A 133 26.85 0.95 6.70
CA PHE A 133 25.42 0.75 6.45
C PHE A 133 24.93 1.74 5.39
N GLY A 134 24.40 1.23 4.27
CA GLY A 134 23.85 2.03 3.18
C GLY A 134 24.87 2.74 2.30
N MET A 135 26.16 2.40 2.40
CA MET A 135 27.26 3.11 1.71
C MET A 135 27.59 2.50 0.33
N ALA A 136 26.66 1.78 -0.29
CA ALA A 136 26.86 1.23 -1.64
C ALA A 136 26.93 2.38 -2.67
N GLU A 137 28.03 2.44 -3.41
CA GLU A 137 28.35 3.52 -4.36
C GLU A 137 27.28 3.63 -5.44
N GLU A 138 26.92 2.52 -6.09
CA GLU A 138 25.97 2.51 -7.21
C GLU A 138 24.56 2.93 -6.77
N THR A 139 24.11 2.51 -5.58
CA THR A 139 22.79 2.89 -5.06
C THR A 139 22.72 4.40 -4.80
N GLY A 140 23.72 4.95 -4.11
CA GLY A 140 23.76 6.37 -3.77
C GLY A 140 23.95 7.26 -4.99
N SER A 141 24.99 7.02 -5.79
CA SER A 141 25.34 7.85 -6.95
C SER A 141 24.27 7.78 -8.05
N HIS A 142 23.79 6.58 -8.42
CA HIS A 142 22.89 6.45 -9.57
C HIS A 142 21.50 7.01 -9.28
N ILE A 143 20.95 6.79 -8.08
CA ILE A 143 19.64 7.37 -7.72
C ILE A 143 19.75 8.90 -7.65
N ASN A 144 20.78 9.46 -6.99
CA ASN A 144 20.94 10.91 -6.93
C ASN A 144 21.14 11.53 -8.33
N ARG A 145 21.87 10.86 -9.23
CA ARG A 145 21.98 11.25 -10.64
C ARG A 145 20.62 11.21 -11.34
N ALA A 146 19.86 10.12 -11.19
CA ALA A 146 18.52 9.97 -11.76
C ALA A 146 17.60 11.12 -11.33
N LEU A 147 17.63 11.49 -10.05
CA LEU A 147 16.85 12.62 -9.53
C LEU A 147 17.29 13.95 -10.12
N ARG A 148 18.60 14.19 -10.24
CA ARG A 148 19.13 15.45 -10.81
C ARG A 148 18.71 15.62 -12.27
N GLU A 149 18.89 14.57 -13.07
CA GLU A 149 18.50 14.55 -14.49
C GLU A 149 16.98 14.63 -14.67
N GLY A 150 16.22 13.89 -13.85
CA GLY A 150 14.77 13.92 -13.87
C GLY A 150 14.20 15.26 -13.45
N VAL A 151 14.75 15.90 -12.43
CA VAL A 151 14.35 17.25 -12.01
C VAL A 151 14.57 18.27 -13.14
N ALA A 152 15.71 18.18 -13.84
CA ALA A 152 16.00 19.02 -15.01
C ALA A 152 15.01 18.78 -16.16
N ARG A 153 14.45 17.57 -16.28
CA ARG A 153 13.40 17.19 -17.25
C ARG A 153 11.97 17.52 -16.79
N GLY A 154 11.78 18.07 -15.60
CA GLY A 154 10.45 18.36 -15.05
C GLY A 154 9.76 17.16 -14.38
N LEU A 155 10.47 16.05 -14.18
CA LEU A 155 9.94 14.82 -13.60
C LEU A 155 9.92 14.88 -12.06
N GLY A 156 9.07 14.06 -11.45
CA GLY A 156 9.09 13.77 -10.02
C GLY A 156 9.97 12.56 -9.69
N TYR A 157 10.14 12.25 -8.40
CA TYR A 157 11.11 11.25 -7.94
C TYR A 157 10.84 9.85 -8.54
N GLY A 158 9.63 9.33 -8.39
CA GLY A 158 9.30 7.96 -8.81
C GLY A 158 9.53 7.73 -10.30
N GLU A 159 9.02 8.65 -11.13
CA GLU A 159 9.23 8.59 -12.57
C GLU A 159 10.70 8.75 -12.96
N SER A 160 11.46 9.62 -12.26
CA SER A 160 12.89 9.82 -12.52
C SER A 160 13.69 8.53 -12.36
N VAL A 161 13.46 7.81 -11.26
CA VAL A 161 14.14 6.53 -11.00
C VAL A 161 13.66 5.43 -11.95
N GLY A 162 12.35 5.34 -12.20
CA GLY A 162 11.81 4.35 -13.14
C GLY A 162 12.35 4.53 -14.55
N ARG A 163 12.40 5.77 -15.06
CA ARG A 163 13.00 6.07 -16.37
C ARG A 163 14.48 5.76 -16.38
N PHE A 164 15.21 6.11 -15.33
CA PHE A 164 16.63 5.78 -15.23
C PHE A 164 16.89 4.27 -15.33
N ILE A 165 16.10 3.43 -14.64
CA ILE A 165 16.20 1.96 -14.73
C ILE A 165 15.98 1.47 -16.17
N VAL A 166 14.98 2.02 -16.86
CA VAL A 166 14.65 1.65 -18.25
C VAL A 166 15.73 2.11 -19.23
N GLU A 167 16.14 3.38 -19.14
CA GLU A 167 17.11 4.04 -20.03
C GLU A 167 18.51 3.44 -19.86
N ASN A 168 18.90 3.07 -18.64
CA ASN A 168 20.18 2.40 -18.36
C ASN A 168 20.16 0.89 -18.68
N ASN A 169 19.01 0.35 -19.08
CA ASN A 169 18.80 -1.06 -19.41
C ASN A 169 19.31 -2.02 -18.31
N ASN A 170 18.91 -1.75 -17.07
CA ASN A 170 19.34 -2.56 -15.93
C ASN A 170 19.02 -4.05 -16.15
N PRO A 171 19.92 -4.99 -15.77
CA PRO A 171 19.80 -6.41 -16.11
C PRO A 171 18.47 -7.07 -15.69
N HIS A 172 17.92 -6.66 -14.55
CA HIS A 172 16.68 -7.18 -13.98
C HIS A 172 15.54 -6.17 -14.04
N ARG A 173 15.56 -5.20 -14.98
CA ARG A 173 14.52 -4.16 -15.13
C ARG A 173 13.10 -4.73 -15.18
N ALA A 174 12.91 -5.92 -15.73
CA ALA A 174 11.61 -6.58 -15.84
C ALA A 174 10.96 -6.92 -14.48
N SER A 175 11.76 -6.95 -13.41
CA SER A 175 11.34 -7.17 -12.03
C SER A 175 11.09 -5.87 -11.25
N SER A 176 11.45 -4.72 -11.82
CA SER A 176 11.27 -3.40 -11.18
C SER A 176 9.83 -2.93 -11.34
N LEU A 177 9.20 -2.56 -10.22
CA LEU A 177 7.89 -1.93 -10.22
C LEU A 177 7.96 -0.51 -10.77
N LEU A 178 9.01 0.25 -10.47
CA LEU A 178 9.18 1.62 -11.00
C LEU A 178 9.28 1.60 -12.53
N ALA A 179 10.08 0.69 -13.09
CA ALA A 179 10.19 0.49 -14.53
C ALA A 179 8.86 0.04 -15.12
N THR A 180 8.18 -0.93 -14.50
CA THR A 180 6.85 -1.40 -14.92
C THR A 180 5.85 -0.24 -14.97
N CYS A 181 5.83 0.64 -13.97
CA CYS A 181 4.91 1.80 -13.98
C CYS A 181 5.22 2.75 -15.13
N VAL A 182 6.50 3.05 -15.38
CA VAL A 182 6.92 3.92 -16.49
C VAL A 182 6.58 3.31 -17.85
N GLU A 183 6.78 2.02 -18.04
CA GLU A 183 6.51 1.32 -19.31
C GLU A 183 5.00 1.21 -19.61
N HIS A 184 4.15 1.26 -18.58
CA HIS A 184 2.69 1.19 -18.68
C HIS A 184 1.99 2.55 -18.48
N ASP A 185 2.74 3.65 -18.47
CA ASP A 185 2.21 5.01 -18.23
C ASP A 185 1.38 5.14 -16.93
N ILE A 186 1.74 4.38 -15.90
CA ILE A 186 1.13 4.45 -14.57
C ILE A 186 1.83 5.52 -13.73
N PRO A 187 1.12 6.52 -13.18
CA PRO A 187 1.69 7.49 -12.25
C PRO A 187 2.36 6.79 -11.07
N VAL A 188 3.67 7.03 -10.90
CA VAL A 188 4.47 6.47 -9.81
C VAL A 188 5.18 7.57 -9.04
N THR A 189 5.01 7.57 -7.73
CA THR A 189 5.46 8.63 -6.83
C THR A 189 6.28 8.04 -5.67
N VAL A 190 7.27 8.79 -5.18
CA VAL A 190 8.13 8.44 -4.05
C VAL A 190 8.15 9.61 -3.08
N HIS A 191 7.68 9.36 -1.86
CA HIS A 191 7.64 10.33 -0.78
C HIS A 191 8.76 10.06 0.20
N VAL A 192 9.63 11.06 0.38
CA VAL A 192 10.88 10.95 1.11
C VAL A 192 10.80 11.70 2.44
N ALA A 193 11.35 11.10 3.49
CA ALA A 193 11.72 11.80 4.72
C ALA A 193 13.25 11.99 4.71
N VAL A 194 13.71 13.23 4.62
CA VAL A 194 15.15 13.51 4.51
C VAL A 194 15.88 13.00 5.75
N GLY A 195 16.95 12.25 5.53
CA GLY A 195 17.73 11.57 6.58
C GLY A 195 17.27 10.15 6.93
N THR A 196 16.19 9.62 6.33
CA THR A 196 15.75 8.23 6.59
C THR A 196 16.30 7.22 5.59
N ASP A 197 16.53 7.65 4.35
CA ASP A 197 16.95 6.77 3.26
C ASP A 197 18.47 6.83 3.03
N ILE A 198 19.06 5.68 2.68
CA ILE A 198 20.51 5.52 2.57
C ILE A 198 21.13 6.37 1.45
N ILE A 199 20.36 6.83 0.47
CA ILE A 199 20.88 7.73 -0.58
C ILE A 199 21.21 9.13 -0.06
N HIS A 200 20.70 9.53 1.11
CA HIS A 200 20.90 10.87 1.67
C HIS A 200 22.29 11.08 2.28
N GLN A 201 22.95 10.00 2.66
CA GLN A 201 24.30 10.06 3.25
C GLN A 201 25.40 10.12 2.18
N HIS A 202 25.04 9.94 0.90
CA HIS A 202 25.97 9.94 -0.22
C HIS A 202 26.49 11.36 -0.53
N PRO A 203 27.78 11.56 -0.86
CA PRO A 203 28.32 12.90 -1.17
C PRO A 203 27.63 13.64 -2.32
N GLU A 204 27.01 12.90 -3.24
CA GLU A 204 26.25 13.47 -4.37
C GLU A 204 24.81 13.87 -4.02
N ALA A 205 24.35 13.61 -2.79
CA ALA A 205 23.01 13.95 -2.36
C ALA A 205 22.81 15.47 -2.32
N ASP A 206 21.79 15.94 -3.02
CA ASP A 206 21.40 17.35 -3.05
C ASP A 206 19.97 17.48 -2.51
N GLY A 207 19.85 18.08 -1.32
CA GLY A 207 18.57 18.27 -0.65
C GLY A 207 17.58 19.13 -1.44
N ALA A 208 18.05 20.06 -2.28
CA ALA A 208 17.18 20.85 -3.15
C ALA A 208 16.60 19.98 -4.28
N VAL A 209 17.42 19.11 -4.88
CA VAL A 209 16.99 18.16 -5.91
C VAL A 209 16.01 17.13 -5.33
N ILE A 210 16.35 16.52 -4.20
CA ILE A 210 15.50 15.52 -3.52
C ILE A 210 14.16 16.17 -3.13
N GLY A 211 14.21 17.35 -2.51
CA GLY A 211 13.05 18.11 -2.10
C GLY A 211 12.13 18.47 -3.27
N GLU A 212 12.70 18.97 -4.38
CA GLU A 212 11.94 19.29 -5.59
C GLU A 212 11.30 18.04 -6.21
N ALA A 213 12.05 16.93 -6.34
CA ALA A 213 11.56 15.69 -6.93
C ALA A 213 10.38 15.10 -6.14
N THR A 214 10.50 14.99 -4.81
CA THR A 214 9.44 14.44 -3.97
C THR A 214 8.25 15.40 -3.83
N PHE A 215 8.47 16.71 -3.94
CA PHE A 215 7.39 17.70 -3.92
C PHE A 215 6.56 17.67 -5.21
N ARG A 216 7.19 17.43 -6.37
CA ARG A 216 6.46 17.15 -7.63
C ARG A 216 5.60 15.90 -7.51
N ASP A 217 6.15 14.85 -6.94
CA ASP A 217 5.41 13.61 -6.66
C ASP A 217 4.23 13.84 -5.73
N PHE A 218 4.38 14.70 -4.70
CA PHE A 218 3.26 15.07 -3.84
C PHE A 218 2.13 15.77 -4.60
N ARG A 219 2.47 16.67 -5.53
CA ARG A 219 1.47 17.34 -6.39
C ARG A 219 0.81 16.37 -7.36
N LEU A 220 1.58 15.45 -7.96
CA LEU A 220 1.06 14.41 -8.84
C LEU A 220 0.14 13.44 -8.09
N LEU A 221 0.54 12.95 -6.92
CA LEU A 221 -0.34 12.11 -6.10
C LEU A 221 -1.63 12.85 -5.71
N THR A 222 -1.54 14.15 -5.42
CA THR A 222 -2.70 14.98 -5.10
C THR A 222 -3.71 15.04 -6.25
N SER A 223 -3.26 15.10 -7.52
CA SER A 223 -4.19 15.04 -8.66
C SER A 223 -4.87 13.68 -8.78
N VAL A 224 -4.16 12.58 -8.56
CA VAL A 224 -4.79 11.24 -8.57
C VAL A 224 -5.78 11.09 -7.42
N VAL A 225 -5.45 11.60 -6.23
CA VAL A 225 -6.34 11.60 -5.06
C VAL A 225 -7.62 12.42 -5.32
N ALA A 226 -7.53 13.49 -6.11
CA ALA A 226 -8.67 14.31 -6.49
C ALA A 226 -9.74 13.54 -7.29
N ASP A 227 -9.36 12.46 -7.97
CA ASP A 227 -10.25 11.63 -8.78
C ASP A 227 -10.81 10.40 -8.04
N LEU A 228 -10.46 10.23 -6.75
CA LEU A 228 -10.96 9.10 -5.93
C LEU A 228 -12.47 9.15 -5.69
N GLY A 229 -13.11 10.31 -5.78
CA GLY A 229 -14.54 10.48 -5.48
C GLY A 229 -15.43 9.47 -6.22
N ASP A 230 -16.59 9.12 -5.67
CA ASP A 230 -17.60 8.26 -6.31
C ASP A 230 -17.15 6.83 -6.67
N GLY A 231 -16.17 6.29 -5.93
CA GLY A 231 -15.87 4.86 -5.96
C GLY A 231 -14.41 4.47 -6.16
N GLY A 232 -13.48 5.41 -6.13
CA GLY A 232 -12.04 5.11 -6.12
C GLY A 232 -11.59 4.37 -4.87
N VAL A 233 -10.37 3.85 -4.91
CA VAL A 233 -9.77 3.08 -3.82
C VAL A 233 -8.37 3.57 -3.50
N TYR A 234 -8.09 3.72 -2.21
CA TYR A 234 -6.73 3.93 -1.70
C TYR A 234 -6.30 2.76 -0.80
N LEU A 235 -5.25 2.05 -1.22
CA LEU A 235 -4.65 0.94 -0.48
C LEU A 235 -3.36 1.41 0.18
N ASN A 236 -3.28 1.34 1.51
CA ASN A 236 -2.04 1.57 2.28
C ASN A 236 -1.46 0.22 2.71
N VAL A 237 -0.29 -0.14 2.20
CA VAL A 237 0.35 -1.44 2.43
C VAL A 237 1.71 -1.27 3.08
N GLY A 238 1.81 -1.53 4.38
CA GLY A 238 3.07 -1.53 5.11
C GLY A 238 3.74 -0.15 5.27
N SER A 239 2.96 0.93 5.23
CA SER A 239 3.43 2.28 5.57
C SER A 239 2.73 2.79 6.83
N ALA A 240 3.48 2.86 7.93
CA ALA A 240 2.93 3.20 9.22
C ALA A 240 2.73 4.71 9.43
N VAL A 241 3.48 5.58 8.76
CA VAL A 241 3.44 7.03 9.02
C VAL A 241 3.46 7.86 7.74
N LEU A 242 4.49 7.68 6.91
CA LEU A 242 4.79 8.62 5.82
C LEU A 242 3.64 8.72 4.81
N LEU A 243 3.24 7.60 4.20
CA LEU A 243 2.18 7.59 3.19
C LEU A 243 0.78 7.90 3.77
N PRO A 244 0.40 7.42 4.97
CA PRO A 244 -0.81 7.89 5.63
C PRO A 244 -0.88 9.41 5.83
N GLU A 245 0.24 10.04 6.20
CA GLU A 245 0.29 11.49 6.38
C GLU A 245 0.24 12.21 5.04
N VAL A 246 0.99 11.77 4.04
CA VAL A 246 0.97 12.32 2.68
C VAL A 246 -0.44 12.26 2.09
N PHE A 247 -1.10 11.10 2.16
CA PHE A 247 -2.46 10.90 1.67
C PHE A 247 -3.46 11.87 2.31
N LEU A 248 -3.39 12.03 3.63
CA LEU A 248 -4.31 12.94 4.32
C LEU A 248 -4.13 14.40 3.86
N LYS A 249 -2.89 14.82 3.58
CA LYS A 249 -2.62 16.17 3.06
C LYS A 249 -3.08 16.32 1.61
N ALA A 250 -2.81 15.32 0.77
CA ALA A 250 -3.27 15.27 -0.61
C ALA A 250 -4.80 15.37 -0.69
N LEU A 251 -5.52 14.58 0.13
CA LEU A 251 -6.98 14.61 0.22
C LEU A 251 -7.49 15.99 0.68
N SER A 252 -6.84 16.58 1.69
CA SER A 252 -7.21 17.91 2.17
C SER A 252 -7.01 18.99 1.10
N ILE A 253 -5.94 18.92 0.31
CA ILE A 253 -5.69 19.86 -0.80
C ILE A 253 -6.71 19.64 -1.91
N ALA A 254 -6.96 18.40 -2.33
CA ALA A 254 -7.95 18.09 -3.37
C ALA A 254 -9.34 18.67 -3.01
N GLN A 255 -9.80 18.43 -1.78
CA GLN A 255 -11.04 19.01 -1.27
C GLN A 255 -11.00 20.54 -1.21
N ASN A 256 -9.87 21.14 -0.79
CA ASN A 256 -9.71 22.59 -0.75
C ASN A 256 -9.75 23.25 -2.13
N LEU A 257 -9.26 22.56 -3.16
CA LEU A 257 -9.31 22.98 -4.56
C LEU A 257 -10.70 22.80 -5.20
N GLY A 258 -11.68 22.29 -4.45
CA GLY A 258 -13.08 22.15 -4.89
C GLY A 258 -13.41 20.78 -5.50
N HIS A 259 -12.50 19.81 -5.47
CA HIS A 259 -12.84 18.45 -5.87
C HIS A 259 -13.69 17.76 -4.80
N HIS A 260 -14.81 17.15 -5.20
CA HIS A 260 -15.66 16.39 -4.30
C HIS A 260 -15.13 14.97 -4.12
N VAL A 261 -14.18 14.80 -3.20
CA VAL A 261 -13.55 13.50 -2.93
C VAL A 261 -14.27 12.79 -1.77
N ASP A 262 -15.42 12.19 -2.07
CA ASP A 262 -16.22 11.39 -1.14
C ASP A 262 -16.69 10.07 -1.78
N HIS A 263 -17.35 9.20 -1.01
CA HIS A 263 -17.83 7.89 -1.49
C HIS A 263 -16.76 6.94 -2.07
N PHE A 264 -15.53 7.03 -1.56
CA PHE A 264 -14.42 6.14 -1.93
C PHE A 264 -14.11 5.14 -0.81
N SER A 265 -13.36 4.08 -1.14
CA SER A 265 -12.94 3.06 -0.17
C SER A 265 -11.46 3.18 0.17
N THR A 266 -11.10 2.82 1.39
CA THR A 266 -9.70 2.75 1.84
C THR A 266 -9.42 1.43 2.51
N ALA A 267 -8.18 0.95 2.41
CA ALA A 267 -7.76 -0.24 3.14
C ALA A 267 -6.35 -0.06 3.71
N ASN A 268 -6.13 -0.50 4.94
CA ASN A 268 -4.81 -0.62 5.53
C ASN A 268 -4.40 -2.09 5.69
N PHE A 269 -3.29 -2.46 5.07
CA PHE A 269 -2.65 -3.79 5.15
C PHE A 269 -1.34 -3.67 5.92
N ASP A 270 -1.28 -4.28 7.10
CA ASP A 270 -0.09 -4.25 7.94
C ASP A 270 -0.05 -5.48 8.86
N MET A 271 1.12 -5.80 9.40
CA MET A 271 1.29 -6.89 10.37
C MET A 271 0.75 -6.48 11.75
N GLN A 272 0.65 -5.18 12.01
CA GLN A 272 0.17 -4.59 13.26
C GLN A 272 -0.81 -3.45 13.01
N GLN A 273 -1.66 -3.16 14.00
CA GLN A 273 -2.57 -2.01 13.93
C GLN A 273 -1.90 -0.75 14.47
N HIS A 274 -1.44 0.10 13.56
CA HIS A 274 -0.82 1.37 13.90
C HIS A 274 -1.86 2.51 14.00
N TYR A 275 -1.61 3.47 14.89
CA TYR A 275 -2.49 4.61 15.12
C TYR A 275 -2.69 5.46 13.85
N ARG A 276 -1.60 5.79 13.15
CA ARG A 276 -1.62 6.71 12.01
C ARG A 276 -2.39 6.14 10.82
N PRO A 277 -2.17 4.90 10.33
CA PRO A 277 -2.99 4.35 9.24
C PRO A 277 -4.44 4.14 9.68
N LEU A 278 -4.69 3.71 10.93
CA LEU A 278 -6.05 3.56 11.44
C LEU A 278 -6.82 4.89 11.41
N GLN A 279 -6.19 6.00 11.79
CA GLN A 279 -6.85 7.30 11.80
C GLN A 279 -6.89 7.95 10.42
N ASN A 280 -5.75 8.00 9.73
CA ASN A 280 -5.55 8.82 8.54
C ASN A 280 -5.82 8.10 7.23
N VAL A 281 -5.98 6.77 7.25
CA VAL A 281 -6.41 5.99 6.09
C VAL A 281 -7.83 5.47 6.34
N VAL A 282 -8.03 4.73 7.44
CA VAL A 282 -9.25 3.92 7.63
C VAL A 282 -10.43 4.68 8.23
N LYS A 283 -10.21 5.69 9.09
CA LYS A 283 -11.30 6.35 9.82
C LYS A 283 -11.66 7.72 9.28
N ARG A 284 -10.74 8.69 9.35
CA ARG A 284 -11.03 10.09 9.00
C ARG A 284 -11.42 10.24 7.52
N PRO A 285 -10.69 9.66 6.55
CA PRO A 285 -11.01 9.81 5.13
C PRO A 285 -12.38 9.23 4.75
N THR A 286 -12.80 8.16 5.42
CA THR A 286 -14.06 7.44 5.12
C THR A 286 -15.13 7.65 6.19
N SER A 287 -15.05 8.74 6.97
CA SER A 287 -16.00 9.03 8.05
C SER A 287 -17.40 9.43 7.57
N GLY A 288 -17.51 9.82 6.29
CA GLY A 288 -18.78 10.05 5.60
C GLY A 288 -19.38 8.75 5.06
N LYS A 289 -19.68 8.73 3.75
CA LYS A 289 -20.30 7.57 3.07
C LYS A 289 -19.30 6.58 2.48
N GLY A 290 -18.01 6.80 2.69
CA GLY A 290 -16.94 5.87 2.28
C GLY A 290 -16.87 4.64 3.18
N ARG A 291 -15.99 3.69 2.85
CA ARG A 291 -15.74 2.50 3.68
C ARG A 291 -14.25 2.27 3.89
N GLY A 292 -13.85 2.16 5.16
CA GLY A 292 -12.49 1.85 5.55
C GLY A 292 -12.35 0.39 5.99
N TYR A 293 -11.27 -0.26 5.57
CA TYR A 293 -10.95 -1.64 5.89
C TYR A 293 -9.59 -1.77 6.58
N THR A 294 -9.50 -2.77 7.45
CA THR A 294 -8.28 -3.11 8.16
C THR A 294 -7.98 -4.58 7.97
N ILE A 295 -6.81 -4.89 7.41
CA ILE A 295 -6.32 -6.25 7.21
C ILE A 295 -5.01 -6.40 7.99
N THR A 296 -5.03 -7.24 9.03
CA THR A 296 -3.84 -7.57 9.81
C THR A 296 -3.28 -8.91 9.34
N GLY A 297 -2.05 -8.92 8.86
CA GLY A 297 -1.36 -10.13 8.40
C GLY A 297 -0.09 -9.82 7.63
N HIS A 298 0.73 -10.84 7.40
CA HIS A 298 1.99 -10.69 6.66
C HIS A 298 1.73 -10.42 5.16
N HIS A 299 2.49 -9.49 4.57
CA HIS A 299 2.25 -8.98 3.22
C HIS A 299 2.41 -10.08 2.16
N GLU A 300 3.38 -10.97 2.33
CA GLU A 300 3.69 -12.09 1.45
C GLU A 300 2.58 -13.14 1.35
N ILE A 301 1.59 -13.09 2.24
CA ILE A 301 0.38 -13.93 2.19
C ILE A 301 -0.83 -13.09 1.75
N MET A 302 -1.02 -11.92 2.38
CA MET A 302 -2.25 -11.14 2.20
C MET A 302 -2.34 -10.48 0.82
N ILE A 303 -1.23 -10.00 0.27
CA ILE A 303 -1.21 -9.31 -1.03
C ILE A 303 -1.44 -10.29 -2.20
N PRO A 304 -0.80 -11.48 -2.24
CA PRO A 304 -1.15 -12.49 -3.24
C PRO A 304 -2.62 -12.93 -3.17
N LEU A 305 -3.18 -13.13 -1.98
CA LEU A 305 -4.60 -13.50 -1.82
C LEU A 305 -5.54 -12.40 -2.30
N LEU A 306 -5.23 -11.14 -1.97
CA LEU A 306 -5.95 -9.98 -2.47
C LEU A 306 -5.91 -9.93 -4.00
N ALA A 307 -4.71 -10.02 -4.58
CA ALA A 307 -4.50 -9.93 -6.02
C ALA A 307 -5.22 -11.05 -6.77
N ALA A 308 -5.08 -12.30 -6.31
CA ALA A 308 -5.76 -13.44 -6.91
C ALA A 308 -7.28 -13.27 -6.88
N GLY A 309 -7.85 -12.80 -5.76
CA GLY A 309 -9.28 -12.55 -5.65
C GLY A 309 -9.79 -11.43 -6.55
N ILE A 310 -8.98 -10.39 -6.79
CA ILE A 310 -9.34 -9.29 -7.70
C ILE A 310 -9.27 -9.75 -9.17
N LEU A 311 -8.15 -10.36 -9.57
CA LEU A 311 -7.90 -10.77 -10.95
C LEU A 311 -8.91 -11.81 -11.45
N ASP A 312 -9.35 -12.71 -10.56
CA ASP A 312 -10.39 -13.69 -10.87
C ASP A 312 -11.74 -13.02 -11.20
N ARG A 313 -12.10 -11.95 -10.48
CA ARG A 313 -13.38 -11.25 -10.65
C ARG A 313 -13.39 -10.21 -11.76
N ILE A 314 -12.23 -9.67 -12.15
CA ILE A 314 -12.14 -8.69 -13.25
C ILE A 314 -12.14 -9.39 -14.63
N ARG A 315 -11.64 -10.63 -14.70
CA ARG A 315 -11.55 -11.39 -15.96
C ARG A 315 -12.77 -12.27 -16.26
N GLY A 316 -13.64 -12.48 -15.27
CA GLY A 316 -14.90 -13.24 -15.41
C GLY A 316 -16.08 -12.34 -15.70
#